data_AF-A0A094GUW2-F1
#
_entry.id   AF-A0A094GUW2-F1
#
_cell.length_a   1.000
_cell.length_b   1.000
_cell.length_c   1.000
_cell.angle_alpha   90.00
_cell.angle_beta   90.00
_cell.angle_gamma   90.00
#
_symmetry.space_group_name_H-M   'P 1'
#
loop_
_entity.id
_entity.type
_entity.pdbx_description
1 polymer ?
#
loop_
_entity_poly.entity_id
_entity_poly.type
_entity_poly.pdbx_seq_one_letter_code
_entity_poly.pdbx_strand_id
1 'polypeptide(L)'
;EESLRNIVGRQETSFQKVLDETAAIKAMLETVLQTQEEQALQEFTVTTTVRPSNRATVVIVTKTPPLRASPTAASQLPAAIPLGGSRTTPPTPLITLVRKSNAPAYRLNRDIQTVPALWKLWTVGIGGAPSVEELDRQYGAGWRQTSSERQYYSMRKTLIDEIKERVAKAGDGDSNRIVRDMEARRLSTKPPMSLDKVIKTLKAARKVRDA
;
A
#
# COMPACT_ATOMS: atom_id res chain seq x y z
N GLU A 1 -20.44 -3.79 -62.01
CA GLU A 1 -21.30 -3.43 -60.86
C GLU A 1 -21.44 -4.54 -59.80
N GLU A 2 -21.28 -5.81 -60.15
CA GLU A 2 -21.47 -6.95 -59.22
C GLU A 2 -20.42 -7.04 -58.10
N SER A 3 -19.15 -6.66 -58.38
CA SER A 3 -18.05 -6.71 -57.42
C SER A 3 -18.20 -5.73 -56.23
N LEU A 4 -18.76 -4.54 -56.48
CA LEU A 4 -18.96 -3.53 -55.43
C LEU A 4 -20.10 -3.92 -54.47
N ARG A 5 -21.16 -4.56 -54.97
CA ARG A 5 -22.27 -5.04 -54.14
C ARG A 5 -21.83 -6.14 -53.16
N ASN A 6 -20.94 -7.04 -53.60
CA ASN A 6 -20.39 -8.09 -52.73
C ASN A 6 -19.48 -7.56 -51.62
N ILE A 7 -18.69 -6.51 -51.89
CA ILE A 7 -17.83 -5.88 -50.88
C ILE A 7 -18.67 -5.14 -49.85
N VAL A 8 -19.68 -4.38 -50.28
CA VAL A 8 -20.59 -3.66 -49.37
C VAL A 8 -21.36 -4.64 -48.49
N GLY A 9 -21.91 -5.73 -49.05
CA GLY A 9 -22.61 -6.76 -48.26
C GLY A 9 -21.72 -7.45 -47.23
N ARG A 10 -20.44 -7.68 -47.55
CA ARG A 10 -19.46 -8.26 -46.63
C ARG A 10 -19.10 -7.32 -45.47
N GLN A 11 -19.00 -6.02 -45.76
CA GLN A 11 -18.78 -5.00 -44.73
C GLN A 11 -19.99 -4.85 -43.83
N GLU A 12 -21.21 -4.81 -44.39
CA GLU A 12 -22.48 -4.76 -43.65
C GLU A 12 -22.59 -5.91 -42.64
N THR A 13 -22.25 -7.13 -43.09
CA THR A 13 -22.27 -8.33 -42.24
C THR A 13 -21.24 -8.25 -41.11
N SER A 14 -20.08 -7.65 -41.38
CA SER A 14 -19.03 -7.47 -40.38
C SER A 14 -19.42 -6.45 -39.32
N PHE A 15 -20.06 -5.35 -39.71
CA PHE A 15 -20.62 -4.37 -38.77
C PHE A 15 -21.74 -4.96 -37.92
N GLN A 16 -22.65 -5.73 -38.52
CA GLN A 16 -23.73 -6.37 -37.79
C GLN A 16 -23.22 -7.37 -36.74
N LYS A 17 -22.14 -8.09 -37.06
CA LYS A 17 -21.47 -8.99 -36.10
C LYS A 17 -20.86 -8.23 -34.91
N VAL A 18 -20.25 -7.07 -35.15
CA VAL A 18 -19.71 -6.22 -34.07
C VAL A 18 -20.84 -5.65 -33.20
N LEU A 19 -21.98 -5.30 -33.79
CA LEU A 19 -23.16 -4.84 -33.04
C LEU A 19 -23.75 -5.96 -32.16
N ASP A 20 -23.79 -7.19 -32.65
CA ASP A 20 -24.26 -8.35 -31.87
C ASP A 20 -23.28 -8.68 -30.72
N GLU A 21 -21.98 -8.67 -30.98
CA GLU A 21 -20.94 -8.87 -29.96
C GLU A 21 -20.98 -7.79 -28.88
N THR A 22 -21.20 -6.52 -29.27
CA THR A 22 -21.31 -5.42 -28.30
C THR A 22 -22.60 -5.50 -27.48
N ALA A 23 -23.70 -5.98 -28.07
CA ALA A 23 -24.94 -6.26 -27.33
C ALA A 23 -24.74 -7.41 -26.32
N ALA A 24 -24.04 -8.48 -26.71
CA ALA A 24 -23.71 -9.58 -25.81
C ALA A 24 -22.81 -9.15 -24.65
N ILE A 25 -21.80 -8.31 -24.91
CA ILE A 25 -20.92 -7.76 -23.86
C ILE A 25 -21.70 -6.88 -22.88
N LYS A 26 -22.64 -6.05 -23.37
CA LYS A 26 -23.51 -5.24 -22.51
C LYS A 26 -24.40 -6.11 -21.62
N ALA A 27 -25.03 -7.14 -22.18
CA ALA A 27 -25.86 -8.07 -21.42
C ALA A 27 -25.07 -8.83 -20.34
N MET A 28 -23.83 -9.23 -20.64
CA MET A 28 -22.94 -9.85 -19.65
C MET A 28 -22.57 -8.88 -18.53
N LEU A 29 -22.27 -7.62 -18.85
CA LEU A 29 -21.92 -6.61 -17.85
C LEU A 29 -23.10 -6.31 -16.91
N GLU A 30 -24.31 -6.22 -17.47
CA GLU A 30 -25.54 -6.00 -16.70
C GLU A 30 -25.85 -7.19 -15.79
N THR A 31 -25.65 -8.42 -16.27
CA THR A 31 -25.76 -9.64 -15.44
C THR A 31 -24.76 -9.65 -14.28
N VAL A 32 -23.51 -9.23 -14.52
CA VAL A 32 -22.48 -9.16 -13.46
C VAL A 32 -22.81 -8.09 -12.42
N LEU A 33 -23.35 -6.93 -12.83
CA LEU A 33 -23.80 -5.88 -11.92
C LEU A 33 -24.97 -6.36 -11.06
N GLN A 34 -25.95 -7.03 -11.65
CA GLN A 34 -27.09 -7.60 -10.93
C GLN A 34 -26.65 -8.66 -9.91
N THR A 35 -25.70 -9.53 -10.31
CA THR A 35 -25.14 -10.56 -9.41
C THR A 35 -24.40 -9.93 -8.22
N GLN A 36 -23.67 -8.83 -8.44
CA GLN A 36 -23.02 -8.10 -7.35
C GLN A 36 -24.02 -7.51 -6.34
N GLU A 37 -25.14 -6.97 -6.82
CA GLU A 37 -26.19 -6.42 -5.96
C GLU A 37 -26.91 -7.52 -5.15
N GLU A 38 -27.16 -8.68 -5.75
CA GLU A 38 -27.78 -9.82 -5.06
C GLU A 38 -26.84 -10.47 -4.03
N GLN A 39 -25.52 -10.49 -4.29
CA GLN A 39 -24.51 -10.91 -3.31
C GLN A 39 -24.42 -9.93 -2.13
N ALA A 40 -24.56 -8.61 -2.38
CA ALA A 40 -24.58 -7.61 -1.32
C ALA A 40 -25.80 -7.74 -0.38
N LEU A 41 -26.92 -8.29 -0.87
CA LEU A 41 -28.10 -8.58 -0.06
C LEU A 41 -28.04 -9.93 0.69
N GLN A 42 -27.13 -10.86 0.32
CA GLN A 42 -26.97 -12.16 1.00
C GLN A 42 -25.88 -12.18 2.09
N GLU A 43 -24.99 -11.18 2.18
CA GLU A 43 -23.93 -11.14 3.22
C GLU A 43 -24.28 -10.36 4.51
N PHE A 44 -25.51 -9.89 4.69
CA PHE A 44 -25.92 -9.21 5.93
C PHE A 44 -27.03 -9.93 6.69
N THR A 45 -26.74 -11.14 7.18
CA THR A 45 -27.50 -11.75 8.29
C THR A 45 -26.58 -12.06 9.46
N VAL A 46 -26.28 -11.04 10.27
CA VAL A 46 -25.72 -11.25 11.61
C VAL A 46 -26.84 -11.85 12.46
N THR A 47 -26.80 -13.17 12.67
CA THR A 47 -27.71 -13.85 13.62
C THR A 47 -27.25 -13.53 15.03
N THR A 48 -27.71 -12.41 15.59
CA THR A 48 -27.65 -12.16 17.04
C THR A 48 -28.81 -12.90 17.70
N THR A 49 -28.56 -14.13 18.18
CA THR A 49 -29.47 -14.78 19.13
C THR A 49 -29.22 -14.18 20.50
N VAL A 50 -30.19 -13.41 20.99
CA VAL A 50 -30.27 -12.95 22.38
C VAL A 50 -30.97 -14.05 23.18
N ARG A 51 -30.24 -14.69 24.10
CA ARG A 51 -30.80 -15.63 25.08
C ARG A 51 -30.76 -14.98 26.47
N PRO A 52 -31.88 -14.88 27.21
CA PRO A 52 -31.85 -14.44 28.59
C PRO A 52 -31.53 -15.62 29.53
N SER A 53 -30.65 -15.43 30.51
CA SER A 53 -31.22 -15.25 31.86
C SER A 53 -31.11 -16.27 33.00
N ASN A 54 -30.30 -17.34 33.07
CA ASN A 54 -30.27 -18.13 34.33
C ASN A 54 -29.01 -18.99 34.61
N ARG A 55 -28.13 -18.43 35.46
CA ARG A 55 -27.34 -19.06 36.55
C ARG A 55 -26.29 -20.18 36.26
N ALA A 56 -25.09 -19.85 36.76
CA ALA A 56 -24.11 -20.68 37.49
C ALA A 56 -22.92 -21.32 36.72
N THR A 57 -21.73 -20.80 37.07
CA THR A 57 -20.43 -21.49 37.31
C THR A 57 -19.28 -21.21 36.33
N VAL A 58 -18.29 -20.42 36.82
CA VAL A 58 -16.80 -20.55 36.84
C VAL A 58 -16.16 -21.26 35.62
N VAL A 59 -15.17 -20.70 34.89
CA VAL A 59 -13.76 -20.49 35.30
C VAL A 59 -13.11 -19.31 34.55
N ILE A 60 -12.57 -18.33 35.27
CA ILE A 60 -11.65 -17.32 34.73
C ILE A 60 -10.25 -17.72 35.18
N VAL A 61 -9.37 -18.13 34.26
CA VAL A 61 -7.93 -18.26 34.55
C VAL A 61 -7.26 -16.94 34.22
N THR A 62 -7.33 -16.02 35.18
CA THR A 62 -6.38 -14.91 35.29
C THR A 62 -5.14 -15.40 36.02
N LYS A 63 -3.96 -15.35 35.40
CA LYS A 63 -2.70 -15.40 36.14
C LYS A 63 -2.37 -13.99 36.69
N THR A 64 -2.88 -13.72 37.88
CA THR A 64 -2.25 -12.87 38.90
C THR A 64 -2.76 -13.40 40.24
N PRO A 65 -1.89 -13.59 41.26
CA PRO A 65 -2.12 -12.89 42.53
C PRO A 65 -0.78 -12.67 43.33
N PRO A 66 -0.79 -12.06 44.54
CA PRO A 66 -0.66 -10.61 44.74
C PRO A 66 0.12 -10.26 46.04
N LEU A 67 -0.18 -9.08 46.64
CA LEU A 67 -0.04 -8.69 48.06
C LEU A 67 1.28 -7.93 48.38
N ARG A 68 1.30 -6.80 49.09
CA ARG A 68 0.30 -6.11 49.93
C ARG A 68 0.81 -4.71 50.31
N ALA A 69 -0.17 -3.88 50.70
CA ALA A 69 -0.15 -2.49 51.12
C ALA A 69 0.97 -2.07 52.11
N SER A 70 1.43 -0.82 52.00
CA SER A 70 1.04 0.29 52.88
C SER A 70 2.00 1.50 52.77
N PRO A 71 1.57 2.72 53.20
CA PRO A 71 2.21 4.01 52.90
C PRO A 71 3.21 4.43 53.98
N THR A 72 4.20 5.29 53.68
CA THR A 72 4.84 6.19 54.68
C THR A 72 5.84 7.17 54.02
N ALA A 73 5.60 8.46 54.33
CA ALA A 73 6.50 9.58 54.59
C ALA A 73 7.63 10.00 53.61
N ALA A 74 7.43 11.22 53.08
CA ALA A 74 8.27 12.42 53.25
C ALA A 74 9.79 12.26 53.41
N SER A 75 10.53 12.88 52.48
CA SER A 75 11.90 13.45 52.56
C SER A 75 12.58 13.29 51.19
N GLN A 76 13.29 14.22 50.56
CA GLN A 76 13.97 15.44 51.01
C GLN A 76 14.40 16.22 49.75
N LEU A 77 14.41 17.56 49.84
CA LEU A 77 15.20 18.47 49.00
C LEU A 77 16.71 18.20 49.22
N PRO A 78 17.59 18.63 48.28
CA PRO A 78 18.33 19.84 48.61
C PRO A 78 18.48 20.83 47.45
N ALA A 79 18.48 22.10 47.84
CA ALA A 79 18.89 23.25 47.05
C ALA A 79 20.42 23.31 46.91
N ALA A 80 20.90 23.84 45.78
CA ALA A 80 22.17 24.56 45.73
C ALA A 80 22.16 25.54 44.55
N ILE A 81 21.99 26.82 44.89
CA ILE A 81 22.31 27.96 44.05
C ILE A 81 23.84 28.17 44.17
N PRO A 82 24.52 28.55 43.08
CA PRO A 82 25.45 29.67 43.23
C PRO A 82 25.22 30.75 42.19
N LEU A 83 25.11 31.96 42.71
CA LEU A 83 25.10 33.25 42.04
C LEU A 83 26.54 33.60 41.65
N GLY A 84 26.80 33.92 40.39
CA GLY A 84 28.08 34.52 40.02
C GLY A 84 28.38 34.57 38.52
N GLY A 85 28.20 35.75 37.93
CA GLY A 85 29.19 36.29 36.99
C GLY A 85 28.95 36.14 35.48
N SER A 86 28.74 37.30 34.86
CA SER A 86 29.18 37.69 33.50
C SER A 86 28.44 37.16 32.27
N ARG A 87 27.64 38.09 31.71
CA ARG A 87 27.38 38.35 30.28
C ARG A 87 28.24 37.53 29.30
N THR A 88 27.60 36.69 28.50
CA THR A 88 27.83 36.63 27.04
C THR A 88 26.60 36.00 26.38
N THR A 89 26.13 36.65 25.31
CA THR A 89 25.19 36.24 24.25
C THR A 89 24.52 34.86 24.34
N PRO A 90 23.19 34.73 24.11
CA PRO A 90 22.60 33.42 23.90
C PRO A 90 23.06 32.89 22.53
N PRO A 91 23.85 31.81 22.42
CA PRO A 91 23.68 30.95 21.27
C PRO A 91 22.30 30.34 21.47
N THR A 92 21.33 30.77 20.65
CA THR A 92 20.12 29.99 20.43
C THR A 92 20.57 28.54 20.31
N PRO A 93 20.19 27.63 21.22
CA PRO A 93 20.37 26.23 20.91
C PRO A 93 19.42 26.02 19.74
N LEU A 94 19.96 25.93 18.54
CA LEU A 94 19.29 25.22 17.48
C LEU A 94 19.24 23.79 18.01
N ILE A 95 18.25 23.51 18.85
CA ILE A 95 17.79 22.18 19.15
C ILE A 95 17.22 21.73 17.82
N THR A 96 18.10 21.38 16.89
CA THR A 96 17.84 20.32 15.95
C THR A 96 17.54 19.15 16.85
N LEU A 97 16.26 18.99 17.18
CA LEU A 97 15.73 17.80 17.77
C LEU A 97 15.98 16.76 16.70
N VAL A 98 17.19 16.21 16.68
CA VAL A 98 17.50 14.92 16.12
C VAL A 98 16.69 14.00 17.00
N ARG A 99 15.40 13.92 16.67
CA ARG A 99 14.52 12.89 17.13
C ARG A 99 15.22 11.66 16.59
N LYS A 100 16.06 11.02 17.40
CA LYS A 100 16.31 9.58 17.31
C LYS A 100 14.95 8.96 17.61
N SER A 101 14.03 9.12 16.66
CA SER A 101 12.86 8.28 16.54
C SER A 101 13.48 6.89 16.46
N ASN A 102 13.30 6.10 17.51
CA ASN A 102 13.69 4.70 17.52
C ASN A 102 12.88 4.05 16.41
N ALA A 103 13.43 4.07 15.20
CA ALA A 103 12.69 3.74 14.00
C ALA A 103 12.24 2.29 14.16
N PRO A 104 10.98 1.96 13.85
CA PRO A 104 10.50 0.60 13.98
C PRO A 104 11.40 -0.31 13.15
N ALA A 105 11.68 -1.51 13.67
CA ALA A 105 12.40 -2.56 12.95
C ALA A 105 11.49 -3.10 11.83
N TYR A 106 11.30 -2.31 10.78
CA TYR A 106 10.45 -2.62 9.65
C TYR A 106 11.25 -3.34 8.58
N ARG A 107 10.64 -4.37 7.97
CA ARG A 107 11.20 -5.10 6.84
C ARG A 107 10.18 -5.11 5.71
N LEU A 108 10.62 -4.78 4.49
CA LEU A 108 9.76 -4.87 3.31
C LEU A 108 9.37 -6.32 3.10
N ASN A 109 8.08 -6.53 2.85
CA ASN A 109 7.54 -7.82 2.49
C ASN A 109 8.20 -8.31 1.18
N ARG A 110 8.86 -9.48 1.26
CA ARG A 110 9.62 -10.08 0.14
C ARG A 110 8.75 -10.97 -0.75
N ASP A 111 7.56 -11.32 -0.30
CA ASP A 111 6.59 -12.16 -1.02
C ASP A 111 5.81 -11.37 -2.07
N ILE A 112 6.04 -10.06 -2.15
CA ILE A 112 5.45 -9.20 -3.17
C ILE A 112 6.10 -9.46 -4.53
N GLN A 113 5.33 -10.09 -5.42
CA GLN A 113 5.77 -10.46 -6.78
C GLN A 113 5.01 -9.74 -7.90
N THR A 114 4.01 -8.92 -7.60
CA THR A 114 3.18 -8.24 -8.60
C THR A 114 3.32 -6.73 -8.51
N VAL A 115 3.17 -6.04 -9.64
CA VAL A 115 3.22 -4.57 -9.69
C VAL A 115 2.13 -3.93 -8.80
N PRO A 116 0.86 -4.41 -8.81
CA PRO A 116 -0.18 -3.83 -7.98
C PRO A 116 0.05 -4.02 -6.48
N ALA A 117 0.55 -5.18 -6.05
CA ALA A 117 0.85 -5.41 -4.65
C ALA A 117 2.01 -4.51 -4.17
N LEU A 118 3.02 -4.30 -5.01
CA LEU A 118 4.10 -3.38 -4.68
C LEU A 118 3.60 -1.93 -4.58
N TRP A 119 2.77 -1.50 -5.52
CA TRP A 119 2.18 -0.16 -5.50
C TRP A 119 1.34 0.06 -4.24
N LYS A 120 0.51 -0.93 -3.86
CA LYS A 120 -0.30 -0.90 -2.64
C LYS A 120 0.56 -0.83 -1.39
N LEU A 121 1.61 -1.65 -1.29
CA LEU A 121 2.57 -1.57 -0.18
C LEU A 121 3.15 -0.16 -0.03
N TRP A 122 3.42 0.49 -1.17
CA TRP A 122 4.10 1.77 -1.16
C TRP A 122 3.20 2.93 -0.73
N THR A 123 1.95 2.94 -1.19
CA THR A 123 1.02 4.07 -1.04
C THR A 123 0.05 3.89 0.12
N VAL A 124 -0.47 2.68 0.33
CA VAL A 124 -1.50 2.38 1.33
C VAL A 124 -0.95 1.58 2.51
N GLY A 125 -0.02 0.67 2.25
CA GLY A 125 0.40 -0.35 3.21
C GLY A 125 -0.37 -1.66 3.04
N ILE A 126 0.07 -2.70 3.74
CA ILE A 126 -0.49 -4.07 3.65
C ILE A 126 -0.57 -4.67 5.05
N GLY A 127 -1.67 -5.35 5.37
CA GLY A 127 -1.79 -6.13 6.61
C GLY A 127 -1.77 -5.29 7.89
N GLY A 128 -2.31 -4.07 7.85
CA GLY A 128 -2.29 -3.13 8.97
C GLY A 128 -0.95 -2.45 9.23
N ALA A 129 0.09 -2.77 8.44
CA ALA A 129 1.36 -2.06 8.48
C ALA A 129 1.28 -0.71 7.73
N PRO A 130 2.05 0.31 8.15
CA PRO A 130 2.10 1.60 7.45
C PRO A 130 2.62 1.45 6.02
N SER A 131 2.26 2.40 5.16
CA SER A 131 2.82 2.48 3.81
C SER A 131 4.31 2.83 3.84
N VAL A 132 5.02 2.48 2.76
CA VAL A 132 6.45 2.84 2.64
C VAL A 132 6.63 4.37 2.58
N GLU A 133 5.68 5.09 1.97
CA GLU A 133 5.70 6.56 1.97
C GLU A 133 5.54 7.15 3.37
N GLU A 134 4.67 6.56 4.18
CA GLU A 134 4.49 7.00 5.56
C GLU A 134 5.75 6.73 6.40
N LEU A 135 6.41 5.59 6.18
CA LEU A 135 7.69 5.29 6.82
C LEU A 135 8.80 6.26 6.40
N ASP A 136 8.89 6.59 5.11
CA ASP A 136 9.84 7.58 4.60
C ASP A 136 9.55 8.98 5.15
N ARG A 137 8.27 9.35 5.32
CA ARG A 137 7.85 10.63 5.90
C ARG A 137 8.19 10.74 7.39
N GLN A 138 7.93 9.69 8.17
CA GLN A 138 8.12 9.70 9.61
C GLN A 138 9.59 9.51 10.04
N TYR A 139 10.33 8.64 9.34
CA TYR A 139 11.65 8.17 9.79
C TYR A 139 12.77 8.39 8.75
N GLY A 140 12.45 8.87 7.55
CA GLY A 140 13.43 9.04 6.47
C GLY A 140 14.12 7.73 6.12
N ALA A 141 15.46 7.74 6.06
CA ALA A 141 16.25 6.53 5.86
C ALA A 141 16.41 5.66 7.13
N GLY A 142 15.98 6.16 8.30
CA GLY A 142 16.26 5.54 9.61
C GLY A 142 15.59 4.19 9.84
N TRP A 143 14.47 3.91 9.16
CA TRP A 143 13.77 2.63 9.24
C TRP A 143 14.45 1.53 8.38
N ARG A 144 15.41 1.89 7.51
CA ARG A 144 16.18 0.99 6.63
C ARG A 144 17.58 0.74 7.19
N GLN A 145 17.64 0.06 8.33
CA GLN A 145 18.88 -0.09 9.11
C GLN A 145 19.93 -0.99 8.44
N THR A 146 19.51 -2.07 7.79
CA THR A 146 20.45 -3.01 7.16
C THR A 146 20.79 -2.62 5.72
N SER A 147 21.99 -2.98 5.26
CA SER A 147 22.40 -2.81 3.87
C SER A 147 21.48 -3.57 2.89
N SER A 148 21.05 -4.77 3.27
CA SER A 148 20.11 -5.58 2.49
C SER A 148 18.74 -4.93 2.35
N GLU A 149 18.27 -4.21 3.37
CA GLU A 149 17.01 -3.46 3.31
C GLU A 149 17.14 -2.22 2.43
N ARG A 150 18.23 -1.48 2.57
CA ARG A 150 18.54 -0.33 1.70
C ARG A 150 18.59 -0.74 0.24
N GLN A 151 19.26 -1.84 -0.08
CA GLN A 151 19.37 -2.33 -1.46
C GLN A 151 18.02 -2.75 -2.03
N TYR A 152 17.23 -3.48 -1.25
CA TYR A 152 15.92 -3.95 -1.70
C TYR A 152 14.93 -2.81 -1.90
N TYR A 153 14.91 -1.85 -0.97
CA TYR A 153 14.17 -0.62 -1.12
C TYR A 153 14.54 0.10 -2.41
N SER A 154 15.83 0.34 -2.66
CA SER A 154 16.30 1.06 -3.87
C SER A 154 15.91 0.34 -5.16
N MET A 155 15.99 -1.00 -5.16
CA MET A 155 15.57 -1.81 -6.30
C MET A 155 14.07 -1.65 -6.57
N ARG A 156 13.23 -1.81 -5.54
CA ARG A 156 11.76 -1.69 -5.66
C ARG A 156 11.32 -0.25 -5.98
N LYS A 157 11.99 0.75 -5.41
CA LYS A 157 11.74 2.17 -5.66
C LYS A 157 11.89 2.54 -7.14
N THR A 158 12.74 1.85 -7.89
CA THR A 158 12.87 2.06 -9.34
C THR A 158 11.53 1.86 -10.07
N LEU A 159 10.76 0.83 -9.71
CA LEU A 159 9.45 0.57 -10.31
C LEU A 159 8.42 1.62 -9.86
N ILE A 160 8.48 2.04 -8.60
CA ILE A 160 7.58 3.06 -8.04
C ILE A 160 7.82 4.42 -8.69
N ASP A 161 9.08 4.82 -8.84
CA ASP A 161 9.46 6.07 -9.49
C ASP A 161 8.97 6.08 -10.96
N GLU A 162 9.07 4.96 -11.67
CA GLU A 162 8.52 4.81 -13.03
C GLU A 162 6.99 4.95 -13.05
N ILE A 163 6.26 4.33 -12.10
CA ILE A 163 4.80 4.49 -12.01
C ILE A 163 4.46 5.96 -11.76
N LYS A 164 5.13 6.61 -10.81
CA LYS A 164 4.92 8.04 -10.51
C LYS A 164 5.22 8.93 -11.71
N GLU A 165 6.28 8.65 -12.47
CA GLU A 165 6.61 9.38 -13.70
C GLU A 165 5.49 9.28 -14.73
N ARG A 166 4.93 8.08 -14.93
CA ARG A 166 3.81 7.86 -15.86
C ARG A 166 2.52 8.53 -15.38
N VAL A 167 2.26 8.51 -14.07
CA VAL A 167 1.10 9.18 -13.47
C VAL A 167 1.19 10.69 -13.72
N ALA A 168 2.36 11.28 -13.45
CA ALA A 168 2.58 12.70 -13.70
C ALA A 168 2.38 13.09 -15.17
N LYS A 169 2.66 12.18 -16.11
CA LYS A 169 2.44 12.39 -17.55
C LYS A 169 0.99 12.20 -18.00
N ALA A 170 0.23 11.33 -17.33
CA ALA A 170 -1.15 11.00 -17.69
C ALA A 170 -2.20 11.87 -16.98
N GLY A 171 -1.87 12.44 -15.82
CA GLY A 171 -2.79 13.18 -14.95
C GLY A 171 -3.19 12.38 -13.69
N ASP A 172 -3.71 13.09 -12.68
CA ASP A 172 -3.87 12.63 -11.29
C ASP A 172 -4.73 11.36 -11.10
N GLY A 173 -5.64 11.07 -12.04
CA GLY A 173 -6.60 9.96 -11.94
C GLY A 173 -6.12 8.59 -12.46
N ASP A 174 -4.92 8.50 -13.06
CA ASP A 174 -4.57 7.33 -13.90
C ASP A 174 -3.70 6.26 -13.19
N SER A 175 -3.37 6.42 -11.89
CA SER A 175 -2.42 5.54 -11.20
C SER A 175 -2.79 4.04 -11.26
N ASN A 176 -4.04 3.69 -10.98
CA ASN A 176 -4.51 2.31 -11.07
C ASN A 176 -4.47 1.76 -12.50
N ARG A 177 -4.79 2.59 -13.50
CA ARG A 177 -4.75 2.17 -14.91
C ARG A 177 -3.31 1.91 -15.36
N ILE A 178 -2.37 2.78 -15.01
CA ILE A 178 -0.94 2.59 -15.28
C ILE A 178 -0.41 1.32 -14.61
N VAL A 179 -0.74 1.10 -13.34
CA VAL A 179 -0.33 -0.09 -12.59
C VAL A 179 -0.85 -1.37 -13.25
N ARG A 180 -2.13 -1.37 -13.70
CA ARG A 180 -2.73 -2.51 -14.42
C ARG A 180 -2.09 -2.73 -15.78
N ASP A 181 -1.78 -1.68 -16.55
CA ASP A 181 -1.08 -1.80 -17.84
C ASP A 181 0.32 -2.41 -17.66
N MET A 182 1.07 -1.95 -16.65
CA MET A 182 2.40 -2.49 -16.35
C MET A 182 2.35 -3.97 -15.95
N GLU A 183 1.35 -4.37 -15.16
CA GLU A 183 1.14 -5.77 -14.80
C GLU A 183 0.71 -6.61 -16.00
N ALA A 184 -0.21 -6.12 -16.84
CA ALA A 184 -0.63 -6.80 -18.06
C ALA A 184 0.56 -7.05 -19.00
N ARG A 185 1.46 -6.07 -19.14
CA ARG A 185 2.69 -6.20 -19.93
C ARG A 185 3.64 -7.25 -19.35
N ARG A 186 3.77 -7.33 -18.02
CA ARG A 186 4.55 -8.37 -17.33
C ARG A 186 4.00 -9.78 -17.61
N LEU A 187 2.67 -9.92 -17.63
CA LEU A 187 1.98 -11.19 -17.86
C LEU A 187 1.92 -11.59 -19.34
N SER A 188 2.05 -10.63 -20.26
CA SER A 188 2.01 -10.89 -21.70
C SER A 188 3.21 -11.70 -22.23
N THR A 189 4.30 -11.80 -21.47
CA THR A 189 5.47 -12.59 -21.86
C THR A 189 5.26 -14.07 -21.54
N LYS A 190 5.83 -14.98 -22.33
CA LYS A 190 5.77 -16.42 -22.06
C LYS A 190 7.19 -16.98 -21.83
N PRO A 191 7.56 -17.38 -20.59
CA PRO A 191 6.79 -17.27 -19.34
C PRO A 191 6.64 -15.81 -18.84
N PRO A 192 5.72 -15.54 -17.89
CA PRO A 192 5.57 -14.22 -17.29
C PRO A 192 6.88 -13.74 -16.65
N MET A 193 7.22 -12.47 -16.84
CA MET A 193 8.43 -11.92 -16.24
C MET A 193 8.31 -11.79 -14.72
N SER A 194 9.38 -12.10 -13.99
CA SER A 194 9.46 -11.80 -12.56
C SER A 194 9.50 -10.28 -12.34
N LEU A 195 9.04 -9.83 -11.16
CA LEU A 195 9.04 -8.41 -10.81
C LEU A 195 10.45 -7.79 -10.92
N ASP A 196 11.49 -8.54 -10.55
CA ASP A 196 12.88 -8.11 -10.67
C ASP A 196 13.34 -8.01 -12.11
N LYS A 197 12.84 -8.88 -13.00
CA LYS A 197 13.10 -8.77 -14.44
C LYS A 197 12.44 -7.51 -14.99
N VAL A 198 11.21 -7.17 -14.59
CA VAL A 198 10.56 -5.90 -14.95
C VAL A 198 11.42 -4.71 -14.52
N ILE A 199 11.88 -4.68 -13.26
CA ILE A 199 12.76 -3.60 -12.76
C ILE A 199 14.04 -3.49 -13.59
N LYS A 200 14.67 -4.61 -13.95
CA LYS A 200 15.87 -4.61 -14.82
C LYS A 200 15.57 -4.04 -16.20
N THR A 201 14.45 -4.42 -16.81
CA THR A 201 14.06 -3.88 -18.12
C THR A 201 13.76 -2.38 -18.07
N LEU A 202 13.16 -1.88 -16.99
CA LEU A 202 12.93 -0.46 -16.79
C LEU A 202 14.24 0.33 -16.66
N LYS A 203 15.21 -0.20 -15.91
CA LYS A 203 16.54 0.43 -15.80
C LYS A 203 17.24 0.52 -17.15
N ALA A 204 17.19 -0.55 -17.94
CA ALA A 204 17.76 -0.58 -19.29
C ALA A 204 17.06 0.44 -20.20
N ALA A 205 15.73 0.47 -20.20
CA ALA A 205 14.95 1.42 -20.99
C ALA A 205 15.24 2.87 -20.59
N ARG A 206 15.35 3.18 -19.29
CA ARG A 206 15.72 4.51 -18.80
C ARG A 206 17.13 4.91 -19.25
N LYS A 207 18.10 3.98 -19.16
CA LYS A 207 19.47 4.24 -19.61
C LYS A 207 19.53 4.60 -21.11
N VAL A 208 18.66 4.01 -21.93
CA VAL A 208 18.54 4.35 -23.36
C VAL A 208 17.86 5.70 -23.57
N ARG A 209 16.89 6.08 -22.73
CA ARG A 209 16.23 7.41 -22.80
C ARG A 209 17.17 8.55 -22.41
N ASP A 210 18.09 8.31 -21.49
CA ASP A 210 19.01 9.30 -20.93
C ASP A 210 20.37 9.36 -21.67
N ALA A 211 20.57 8.52 -22.69
CA ALA A 211 21.81 8.46 -23.50
C ALA A 211 21.62 9.25 -24.80
#